data_AF-A0A8T0RLL4-F1
#
_entry.id   AF-A0A8T0RLL4-F1
#
_cell.length_a   1.000
_cell.length_b   1.000
_cell.length_c   1.000
_cell.angle_alpha   90.00
_cell.angle_beta   90.00
_cell.angle_gamma   90.00
#
_symmetry.space_group_name_H-M   'P 1'
#
loop_
_entity.id
_entity.type
_entity.pdbx_description
1 polymer ?
#
loop_
_entity_poly.entity_id
_entity_poly.type
_entity_poly.pdbx_seq_one_letter_code
_entity_poly.pdbx_strand_id
1 'polypeptide(L)'
;MAARWTVLFRLRAVEVAVRCVGARGVLADAAELLALRMHGADAQGVRARHELVRSLLTGASDDLALAASSMKAAELFALYGASSNPMLPLLSVQHVPEGNHPVRLALSLFQSARAYAEEACGCVQTCCVHLRTADDLLAVPAVPGMDGLLDVERFIALHAGVKAALDLARLSAALAITAHWLVR
;
A
#
# COMPACT_ATOMS: atom_id res chain seq x y z
N MET A 1 -32.31 -7.35 11.83
CA MET A 1 -31.30 -8.19 11.14
C MET A 1 -30.47 -7.29 10.25
N ALA A 2 -29.14 -7.28 10.41
CA ALA A 2 -28.28 -6.55 9.48
C ALA A 2 -28.33 -7.23 8.10
N ALA A 3 -28.45 -6.45 7.03
CA ALA A 3 -28.50 -6.99 5.68
C ALA A 3 -27.19 -7.75 5.37
N ARG A 4 -27.25 -8.93 4.72
CA ARG A 4 -26.10 -9.83 4.50
C ARG A 4 -24.85 -9.13 3.92
N TRP A 5 -25.04 -8.12 3.09
CA TRP A 5 -23.94 -7.34 2.51
C TRP A 5 -23.18 -6.49 3.54
N THR A 6 -23.83 -6.02 4.61
CA THR A 6 -23.17 -5.24 5.69
C THR A 6 -22.18 -6.10 6.48
N VAL A 7 -22.46 -7.40 6.64
CA VAL A 7 -21.53 -8.35 7.27
C VAL A 7 -20.29 -8.55 6.39
N LEU A 8 -20.49 -8.76 5.08
CA LEU A 8 -19.39 -8.90 4.13
C LEU A 8 -18.54 -7.63 4.05
N PHE A 9 -19.18 -6.45 4.08
CA PHE A 9 -18.50 -5.16 4.15
C PHE A 9 -17.62 -5.05 5.41
N ARG A 10 -18.17 -5.38 6.58
CA ARG A 10 -17.42 -5.35 7.87
C ARG A 10 -16.23 -6.33 7.86
N LEU A 11 -16.40 -7.52 7.30
CA LEU A 11 -15.31 -8.50 7.17
C LEU A 11 -14.16 -7.95 6.32
N ARG A 12 -14.48 -7.35 5.16
CA ARG A 12 -13.47 -6.71 4.30
C ARG A 12 -12.80 -5.55 4.99
N ALA A 13 -13.53 -4.77 5.78
CA ALA A 13 -12.98 -3.66 6.55
C ALA A 13 -11.86 -4.10 7.52
N VAL A 14 -12.08 -5.20 8.24
CA VAL A 14 -11.10 -5.78 9.16
C VAL A 14 -9.89 -6.31 8.41
N GLU A 15 -10.12 -7.07 7.33
CA GLU A 15 -9.07 -7.64 6.49
C GLU A 15 -8.16 -6.55 5.90
N VAL A 16 -8.75 -5.46 5.42
CA VAL A 16 -8.03 -4.28 4.91
C VAL A 16 -7.15 -3.67 5.99
N ALA A 17 -7.71 -3.41 7.17
CA ALA A 17 -6.96 -2.80 8.27
C ALA A 17 -5.74 -3.64 8.67
N VAL A 18 -5.91 -4.97 8.76
CA VAL A 18 -4.83 -5.90 9.09
C VAL A 18 -3.72 -5.85 8.03
N ARG A 19 -4.08 -5.91 6.74
CA ARG A 19 -3.09 -5.87 5.66
C ARG A 19 -2.35 -4.55 5.56
N CYS A 20 -3.04 -3.42 5.66
CA CYS A 20 -2.37 -2.12 5.61
C CYS A 20 -1.42 -1.93 6.80
N VAL A 21 -1.77 -2.43 8.00
CA VAL A 21 -0.88 -2.42 9.17
C VAL A 21 0.31 -3.36 8.99
N GLY A 22 0.09 -4.56 8.44
CA GLY A 22 1.15 -5.52 8.12
C GLY A 22 2.16 -4.93 7.13
N ALA A 23 1.69 -4.45 5.98
CA ALA A 23 2.51 -3.78 4.98
C ALA A 23 3.29 -2.59 5.57
N ARG A 24 2.67 -1.81 6.46
CA ARG A 24 3.35 -0.71 7.16
C ARG A 24 4.55 -1.19 7.99
N GLY A 25 4.42 -2.31 8.70
CA GLY A 25 5.53 -2.89 9.46
C GLY A 25 6.68 -3.27 8.54
N VAL A 26 6.38 -4.03 7.49
CA VAL A 26 7.37 -4.48 6.50
C VAL A 26 8.07 -3.31 5.80
N LEU A 27 7.34 -2.24 5.45
CA LEU A 27 7.91 -1.03 4.86
C LEU A 27 8.82 -0.29 5.84
N ALA A 28 8.54 -0.32 7.15
CA ALA A 28 9.42 0.26 8.15
C ALA A 28 10.76 -0.50 8.21
N ASP A 29 10.72 -1.83 8.23
CA ASP A 29 11.92 -2.68 8.24
C ASP A 29 12.77 -2.44 6.97
N ALA A 30 12.13 -2.35 5.81
CA ALA A 30 12.79 -2.00 4.56
C ALA A 30 13.46 -0.62 4.62
N ALA A 31 12.82 0.37 5.24
CA ALA A 31 13.37 1.71 5.40
C ALA A 31 14.61 1.72 6.30
N GLU A 32 14.64 0.92 7.35
CA GLU A 32 15.80 0.78 8.23
C GLU A 32 17.00 0.20 7.49
N LEU A 33 16.79 -0.83 6.66
CA LEU A 33 17.83 -1.41 5.82
C LEU A 33 18.40 -0.40 4.82
N LEU A 34 17.54 0.43 4.20
CA LEU A 34 17.96 1.45 3.23
C LEU A 34 18.57 2.71 3.88
N ALA A 35 18.38 2.91 5.19
CA ALA A 35 19.05 3.98 5.92
C ALA A 35 20.56 3.76 6.02
N LEU A 36 21.01 2.49 5.96
CA LEU A 36 22.42 2.13 5.99
C LEU A 36 23.12 2.58 4.70
N ARG A 37 24.28 3.23 4.83
CA ARG A 37 25.09 3.66 3.68
C ARG A 37 25.49 2.47 2.79
N MET A 38 25.64 2.77 1.51
CA MET A 38 26.19 1.87 0.51
C MET A 38 27.61 2.30 0.17
N HIS A 39 28.53 1.36 0.15
CA HIS A 39 29.91 1.59 -0.28
C HIS A 39 30.19 0.66 -1.44
N GLY A 40 30.73 1.17 -2.55
CA GLY A 40 31.05 0.37 -3.73
C GLY A 40 32.09 -0.72 -3.43
N ALA A 41 32.95 -0.49 -2.44
CA ALA A 41 33.90 -1.50 -1.95
C ALA A 41 33.23 -2.73 -1.32
N ASP A 42 31.98 -2.59 -0.83
CA ASP A 42 31.14 -3.66 -0.29
C ASP A 42 30.00 -4.02 -1.25
N ALA A 43 30.32 -4.17 -2.54
CA ALA A 43 29.31 -4.47 -3.57
C ALA A 43 28.46 -5.71 -3.22
N GLN A 44 29.06 -6.75 -2.66
CA GLN A 44 28.35 -7.97 -2.30
C GLN A 44 27.41 -7.79 -1.11
N GLY A 45 27.84 -7.09 -0.05
CA GLY A 45 27.00 -6.79 1.10
C GLY A 45 25.83 -5.88 0.74
N VAL A 46 26.06 -4.92 -0.16
CA VAL A 46 25.00 -4.05 -0.68
C VAL A 46 23.97 -4.83 -1.51
N ARG A 47 24.40 -5.70 -2.43
CA ARG A 47 23.48 -6.53 -3.23
C ARG A 47 22.63 -7.47 -2.38
N ALA A 48 23.23 -8.14 -1.40
CA ALA A 48 22.50 -9.01 -0.47
C ALA A 48 21.43 -8.22 0.31
N ARG A 49 21.75 -6.98 0.70
CA ARG A 49 20.78 -6.07 1.33
C ARG A 49 19.66 -5.67 0.38
N HIS A 50 19.97 -5.38 -0.89
CA HIS A 50 18.95 -5.06 -1.90
C HIS A 50 18.01 -6.22 -2.16
N GLU A 51 18.51 -7.46 -2.21
CA GLU A 51 17.67 -8.65 -2.35
C GLU A 51 16.72 -8.82 -1.16
N LEU A 52 17.21 -8.62 0.07
CA LEU A 52 16.38 -8.65 1.26
C LEU A 52 15.29 -7.56 1.21
N VAL A 53 15.67 -6.32 0.87
CA VAL A 53 14.71 -5.22 0.73
C VAL A 53 13.67 -5.53 -0.34
N ARG A 54 14.05 -6.03 -1.51
CA ARG A 54 13.09 -6.42 -2.56
C ARG A 54 12.10 -7.48 -2.08
N SER A 55 12.58 -8.48 -1.35
CA SER A 55 11.69 -9.52 -0.79
C SER A 55 10.66 -8.93 0.17
N LEU A 56 11.07 -8.02 1.05
CA LEU A 56 10.16 -7.29 1.94
C LEU A 56 9.16 -6.44 1.12
N LEU A 57 9.64 -5.71 0.13
CA LEU A 57 8.82 -4.86 -0.72
C LEU A 57 7.78 -5.65 -1.52
N THR A 58 8.11 -6.85 -2.01
CA THR A 58 7.13 -7.75 -2.65
C THR A 58 6.02 -8.11 -1.68
N GLY A 59 6.34 -8.56 -0.47
CA GLY A 59 5.33 -8.89 0.54
C GLY A 59 4.43 -7.70 0.91
N ALA A 60 5.04 -6.52 1.12
CA ALA A 60 4.28 -5.30 1.40
C ALA A 60 3.38 -4.88 0.23
N SER A 61 3.88 -4.98 -1.00
CA SER A 61 3.11 -4.67 -2.22
C SER A 61 1.93 -5.62 -2.38
N ASP A 62 2.11 -6.91 -2.11
CA ASP A 62 1.04 -7.91 -2.18
C ASP A 62 -0.06 -7.61 -1.16
N ASP A 63 0.32 -7.30 0.09
CA ASP A 63 -0.63 -6.92 1.13
C ASP A 63 -1.41 -5.64 0.78
N LEU A 64 -0.73 -4.62 0.24
CA LEU A 64 -1.37 -3.37 -0.21
C LEU A 64 -2.31 -3.62 -1.39
N ALA A 65 -1.90 -4.42 -2.37
CA ALA A 65 -2.74 -4.77 -3.51
C ALA A 65 -3.98 -5.57 -3.08
N LEU A 66 -3.82 -6.53 -2.18
CA LEU A 66 -4.92 -7.30 -1.61
C LEU A 66 -5.84 -6.42 -0.75
N ALA A 67 -5.30 -5.43 -0.03
CA ALA A 67 -6.09 -4.43 0.68
C ALA A 67 -6.91 -3.57 -0.30
N ALA A 68 -6.29 -3.01 -1.34
CA ALA A 68 -6.97 -2.23 -2.38
C ALA A 68 -8.10 -3.02 -3.05
N SER A 69 -7.84 -4.28 -3.41
CA SER A 69 -8.83 -5.21 -3.96
C SER A 69 -9.98 -5.47 -2.98
N SER A 70 -9.68 -5.66 -1.70
CA SER A 70 -10.70 -5.89 -0.66
C SER A 70 -11.57 -4.66 -0.41
N MET A 71 -11.00 -3.45 -0.46
CA MET A 71 -11.77 -2.20 -0.40
C MET A 71 -12.69 -2.06 -1.62
N LYS A 72 -12.22 -2.42 -2.81
CA LYS A 72 -13.06 -2.42 -4.02
C LYS A 72 -14.19 -3.43 -3.92
N ALA A 73 -13.93 -4.62 -3.39
CA ALA A 73 -14.96 -5.63 -3.14
C ALA A 73 -16.01 -5.12 -2.13
N ALA A 74 -15.58 -4.45 -1.05
CA ALA A 74 -16.48 -3.83 -0.07
C ALA A 74 -17.39 -2.79 -0.71
N GLU A 75 -16.85 -1.95 -1.59
CA GLU A 75 -17.62 -0.99 -2.38
C GLU A 75 -18.68 -1.69 -3.23
N LEU A 76 -18.29 -2.71 -4.00
CA LEU A 76 -19.23 -3.48 -4.83
C LEU A 76 -20.35 -4.11 -3.98
N PHE A 77 -20.02 -4.76 -2.86
CA PHE A 77 -21.05 -5.35 -2.00
C PHE A 77 -22.06 -4.31 -1.50
N ALA A 78 -21.63 -3.10 -1.19
CA ALA A 78 -22.54 -2.04 -0.77
C ALA A 78 -23.39 -1.51 -1.93
N LEU A 79 -22.83 -1.33 -3.13
CA LEU A 79 -23.58 -0.84 -4.30
C LEU A 79 -24.66 -1.83 -4.76
N TYR A 80 -24.35 -3.14 -4.73
CA TYR A 80 -25.33 -4.19 -5.03
C TYR A 80 -26.33 -4.35 -3.89
N GLY A 81 -25.85 -4.35 -2.64
CA GLY A 81 -26.65 -4.65 -1.46
C GLY A 81 -27.60 -3.53 -1.03
N ALA A 82 -27.27 -2.28 -1.35
CA ALA A 82 -28.13 -1.11 -1.08
C ALA A 82 -29.14 -0.84 -2.22
N SER A 83 -29.04 -1.56 -3.34
CA SER A 83 -30.04 -1.47 -4.41
C SER A 83 -31.31 -2.25 -4.06
N SER A 84 -32.46 -1.72 -4.45
CA SER A 84 -33.75 -2.44 -4.39
C SER A 84 -33.87 -3.55 -5.45
N ASN A 85 -33.00 -3.53 -6.47
CA ASN A 85 -32.92 -4.56 -7.50
C ASN A 85 -31.46 -5.06 -7.63
N PRO A 86 -31.17 -6.32 -7.26
CA PRO A 86 -29.82 -6.90 -7.34
C PRO A 86 -29.21 -6.91 -8.75
N MET A 87 -30.03 -6.84 -9.80
CA MET A 87 -29.56 -6.77 -11.20
C MET A 87 -29.17 -5.35 -11.63
N LEU A 88 -29.50 -4.33 -10.83
CA LEU A 88 -29.23 -2.93 -11.08
C LEU A 88 -28.51 -2.32 -9.88
N PRO A 89 -27.19 -2.53 -9.74
CA PRO A 89 -26.42 -1.93 -8.66
C PRO A 89 -26.45 -0.40 -8.72
N LEU A 90 -26.29 0.25 -7.58
CA LEU A 90 -26.18 1.70 -7.53
C LEU A 90 -24.96 2.18 -8.33
N LEU A 91 -25.11 3.24 -9.11
CA LEU A 91 -24.04 3.77 -9.98
C LEU A 91 -22.91 4.45 -9.19
N SER A 92 -23.18 4.84 -7.94
CA SER A 92 -22.23 5.58 -7.11
C SER A 92 -22.61 5.44 -5.64
N VAL A 93 -21.61 5.56 -4.77
CA VAL A 93 -21.77 5.68 -3.32
C VAL A 93 -22.71 6.82 -2.94
N GLN A 94 -22.78 7.89 -3.74
CA GLN A 94 -23.69 9.01 -3.50
C GLN A 94 -25.17 8.63 -3.60
N HIS A 95 -25.50 7.58 -4.36
CA HIS A 95 -26.86 7.06 -4.52
C HIS A 95 -27.29 6.11 -3.40
N VAL A 96 -26.42 5.84 -2.41
CA VAL A 96 -26.81 5.08 -1.22
C VAL A 96 -27.89 5.87 -0.46
N PRO A 97 -29.03 5.25 -0.10
CA PRO A 97 -30.15 5.95 0.53
C PRO A 97 -29.76 6.73 1.80
N GLU A 98 -30.38 7.89 2.05
CA GLU A 98 -30.00 8.81 3.14
C GLU A 98 -30.04 8.17 4.54
N GLY A 99 -30.93 7.19 4.76
CA GLY A 99 -30.98 6.41 6.00
C GLY A 99 -29.71 5.59 6.30
N ASN A 100 -28.78 5.50 5.36
CA ASN A 100 -27.50 4.79 5.48
C ASN A 100 -26.29 5.74 5.46
N HIS A 101 -26.43 6.96 6.00
CA HIS A 101 -25.34 7.94 6.07
C HIS A 101 -23.98 7.37 6.56
N PRO A 102 -23.92 6.54 7.63
CA PRO A 102 -22.63 5.97 8.08
C PRO A 102 -21.97 5.05 7.05
N VAL A 103 -22.77 4.28 6.30
CA VAL A 103 -22.28 3.42 5.22
C VAL A 103 -21.73 4.27 4.07
N ARG A 104 -22.46 5.32 3.68
CA ARG A 104 -22.02 6.24 2.62
C ARG A 104 -20.67 6.87 2.96
N LEU A 105 -20.50 7.34 4.20
CA LEU A 105 -19.24 7.89 4.68
C LEU A 105 -18.13 6.84 4.69
N ALA A 106 -18.39 5.64 5.22
CA ALA A 106 -17.42 4.54 5.24
C ALA A 106 -16.95 4.13 3.84
N LEU A 107 -17.85 4.13 2.86
CA LEU A 107 -17.52 3.87 1.46
C LEU A 107 -16.60 4.94 0.86
N SER A 108 -16.88 6.22 1.11
CA SER A 108 -15.99 7.30 0.67
C SER A 108 -14.59 7.18 1.29
N LEU A 109 -14.51 6.84 2.58
CA LEU A 109 -13.24 6.59 3.24
C LEU A 109 -12.48 5.41 2.62
N PHE A 110 -13.17 4.33 2.24
CA PHE A 110 -12.53 3.22 1.51
C PHE A 110 -12.08 3.59 0.11
N GLN A 111 -12.80 4.44 -0.62
CA GLN A 111 -12.35 4.91 -1.92
C GLN A 111 -11.03 5.69 -1.79
N SER A 112 -10.92 6.59 -0.80
CA SER A 112 -9.68 7.30 -0.49
C SER A 112 -8.57 6.37 0.00
N ALA A 113 -8.89 5.44 0.91
CA ALA A 113 -7.92 4.46 1.41
C ALA A 113 -7.35 3.58 0.28
N ARG A 114 -8.18 3.21 -0.69
CA ARG A 114 -7.78 2.42 -1.86
C ARG A 114 -6.81 3.20 -2.73
N ALA A 115 -7.10 4.46 -3.02
CA ALA A 115 -6.21 5.33 -3.80
C ALA A 115 -4.82 5.40 -3.13
N TYR A 116 -4.76 5.57 -1.81
CA TYR A 116 -3.48 5.57 -1.10
C TYR A 116 -2.77 4.22 -1.12
N ALA A 117 -3.49 3.09 -1.05
CA ALA A 117 -2.87 1.77 -1.16
C ALA A 117 -2.29 1.53 -2.57
N GLU A 118 -3.02 1.94 -3.61
CA GLU A 118 -2.56 1.85 -5.01
C GLU A 118 -1.35 2.76 -5.25
N GLU A 119 -1.37 3.98 -4.73
CA GLU A 119 -0.23 4.91 -4.82
C GLU A 119 0.99 4.39 -4.04
N ALA A 120 0.78 3.77 -2.87
CA ALA A 120 1.85 3.14 -2.11
C ALA A 120 2.54 2.02 -2.90
N CYS A 121 1.79 1.21 -3.66
CA CYS A 121 2.38 0.23 -4.58
C CYS A 121 3.24 0.90 -5.67
N GLY A 122 2.80 2.05 -6.18
CA GLY A 122 3.60 2.87 -7.11
C GLY A 122 4.93 3.32 -6.49
N CYS A 123 4.92 3.81 -5.27
CA CYS A 123 6.13 4.18 -4.52
C CYS A 123 7.05 2.96 -4.27
N VAL A 124 6.49 1.79 -3.96
CA VAL A 124 7.28 0.55 -3.84
C VAL A 124 7.98 0.22 -5.16
N GLN A 125 7.28 0.37 -6.29
CA GLN A 125 7.87 0.18 -7.60
C GLN A 125 9.00 1.17 -7.88
N THR A 126 8.83 2.44 -7.51
CA THR A 126 9.91 3.45 -7.57
C THR A 126 11.14 2.98 -6.80
N CYS A 127 10.97 2.50 -5.56
CA CYS A 127 12.09 1.94 -4.80
C CYS A 127 12.80 0.81 -5.56
N CYS A 128 12.04 -0.17 -6.07
CA CYS A 128 12.60 -1.32 -6.77
C CYS A 128 13.43 -0.93 -8.00
N VAL A 129 13.01 0.11 -8.74
CA VAL A 129 13.77 0.64 -9.89
C VAL A 129 15.12 1.19 -9.44
N HIS A 130 15.15 2.04 -8.41
CA HIS A 130 16.39 2.64 -7.91
C HIS A 130 17.35 1.61 -7.31
N LEU A 131 16.83 0.57 -6.62
CA LEU A 131 17.68 -0.54 -6.17
C LEU A 131 18.28 -1.32 -7.34
N ARG A 132 17.53 -1.50 -8.42
CA ARG A 132 18.05 -2.15 -9.63
C ARG A 132 19.14 -1.30 -10.29
N THR A 133 18.93 0.01 -10.39
CA THR A 133 19.95 0.94 -10.87
C THR A 133 21.22 0.89 -10.03
N ALA A 134 21.09 0.84 -8.70
CA ALA A 134 22.23 0.69 -7.80
C ALA A 134 22.98 -0.65 -8.02
N ASP A 135 22.27 -1.76 -8.24
CA ASP A 135 22.90 -3.04 -8.57
C ASP A 135 23.64 -3.02 -9.92
N ASP A 136 23.06 -2.37 -10.92
CA ASP A 136 23.68 -2.19 -12.24
C ASP A 136 24.97 -1.36 -12.12
N LEU A 137 24.97 -0.30 -11.30
CA LEU A 137 26.16 0.49 -10.99
C LEU A 137 27.25 -0.35 -10.31
N LEU A 138 26.88 -1.18 -9.33
CA LEU A 138 27.79 -2.10 -8.65
C LEU A 138 28.34 -3.22 -9.57
N ALA A 139 27.75 -3.44 -10.74
CA ALA A 139 28.24 -4.42 -11.70
C ALA A 139 29.38 -3.87 -12.57
N VAL A 140 29.62 -2.55 -12.57
CA VAL A 140 30.68 -1.92 -13.34
C VAL A 140 31.90 -1.68 -12.46
N PRO A 141 33.05 -2.31 -12.75
CA PRO A 141 34.27 -2.11 -11.98
C PRO A 141 34.81 -0.67 -12.09
N ALA A 142 35.32 -0.13 -10.99
CA ALA A 142 36.12 1.09 -10.94
C ALA A 142 35.49 2.37 -11.53
N VAL A 143 34.16 2.51 -11.43
CA VAL A 143 33.49 3.76 -11.81
C VAL A 143 33.91 4.89 -10.86
N PRO A 144 34.46 6.01 -11.38
CA PRO A 144 34.77 7.16 -10.56
C PRO A 144 33.52 7.74 -9.89
N GLY A 145 33.58 8.02 -8.59
CA GLY A 145 32.45 8.60 -7.84
C GLY A 145 31.31 7.63 -7.54
N MET A 146 31.54 6.31 -7.65
CA MET A 146 30.56 5.25 -7.38
C MET A 146 29.79 5.46 -6.07
N ASP A 147 30.46 5.75 -4.97
CA ASP A 147 29.81 5.95 -3.67
C ASP A 147 28.78 7.09 -3.69
N GLY A 148 29.08 8.18 -4.42
CA GLY A 148 28.14 9.30 -4.58
C GLY A 148 26.91 8.94 -5.41
N LEU A 149 27.09 8.15 -6.48
CA LEU A 149 25.98 7.65 -7.30
C LEU A 149 25.09 6.69 -6.49
N LEU A 150 25.70 5.77 -5.75
CA LEU A 150 24.97 4.85 -4.87
C LEU A 150 24.18 5.62 -3.81
N ASP A 151 24.77 6.64 -3.19
CA ASP A 151 24.04 7.45 -2.19
C ASP A 151 22.84 8.19 -2.79
N VAL A 152 22.90 8.64 -4.04
CA VAL A 152 21.74 9.24 -4.75
C VAL A 152 20.64 8.20 -4.95
N GLU A 153 20.97 7.03 -5.50
CA GLU A 153 19.99 5.96 -5.72
C GLU A 153 19.38 5.49 -4.39
N ARG A 154 20.19 5.36 -3.34
CA ARG A 154 19.74 5.06 -1.98
C ARG A 154 18.74 6.08 -1.47
N PHE A 155 19.08 7.36 -1.64
CA PHE A 155 18.30 8.47 -1.12
C PHE A 155 16.92 8.48 -1.75
N ILE A 156 16.84 8.32 -3.07
CA ILE A 156 15.56 8.30 -3.79
C ILE A 156 14.77 7.03 -3.43
N ALA A 157 15.40 5.86 -3.43
CA ALA A 157 14.78 4.58 -3.03
C ALA A 157 14.16 4.67 -1.62
N LEU A 158 14.89 5.27 -0.68
CA LEU A 158 14.42 5.46 0.69
C LEU A 158 13.30 6.49 0.79
N HIS A 159 13.46 7.68 0.22
CA HIS A 159 12.56 8.80 0.45
C HIS A 159 11.34 8.82 -0.46
N ALA A 160 11.56 8.76 -1.79
CA ALA A 160 10.48 8.75 -2.77
C ALA A 160 9.84 7.36 -2.92
N GLY A 161 10.58 6.31 -2.55
CA GLY A 161 10.08 4.94 -2.53
C GLY A 161 9.49 4.55 -1.18
N VAL A 162 10.32 4.02 -0.29
CA VAL A 162 9.83 3.31 0.90
C VAL A 162 9.14 4.22 1.92
N LYS A 163 9.68 5.40 2.23
CA LYS A 163 9.05 6.33 3.20
C LYS A 163 7.74 6.88 2.67
N ALA A 164 7.67 7.24 1.39
CA ALA A 164 6.41 7.66 0.76
C ALA A 164 5.36 6.54 0.82
N ALA A 165 5.74 5.31 0.45
CA ALA A 165 4.86 4.15 0.55
C ALA A 165 4.38 3.90 2.00
N LEU A 166 5.28 4.06 2.98
CA LEU A 166 4.98 3.89 4.40
C LEU A 166 3.93 4.90 4.89
N ASP A 167 4.04 6.16 4.48
CA ASP A 167 3.10 7.22 4.87
C ASP A 167 1.73 7.03 4.18
N LEU A 168 1.72 6.62 2.92
CA LEU A 168 0.49 6.26 2.21
C LEU A 168 -0.19 5.03 2.83
N ALA A 169 0.57 4.00 3.19
CA ALA A 169 0.05 2.82 3.89
C ALA A 169 -0.55 3.19 5.27
N ARG A 170 0.06 4.15 5.99
CA ARG A 170 -0.49 4.71 7.24
C ARG A 170 -1.84 5.38 7.02
N LEU A 171 -1.94 6.26 6.02
CA LEU A 171 -3.18 6.95 5.69
C LEU A 171 -4.27 5.95 5.27
N SER A 172 -3.92 4.99 4.42
CA SER A 172 -4.80 3.92 3.98
C SER A 172 -5.36 3.12 5.17
N ALA A 173 -4.48 2.70 6.09
CA ALA A 173 -4.88 1.98 7.32
C ALA A 173 -5.81 2.82 8.20
N ALA A 174 -5.47 4.10 8.45
CA ALA A 174 -6.25 4.99 9.30
C ALA A 174 -7.68 5.20 8.76
N LEU A 175 -7.80 5.42 7.45
CA LEU A 175 -9.10 5.56 6.79
C LEU A 175 -9.90 4.26 6.81
N ALA A 176 -9.25 3.11 6.58
CA ALA A 176 -9.93 1.82 6.63
C ALA A 176 -10.43 1.46 8.04
N ILE A 177 -9.63 1.74 9.07
CA ILE A 177 -10.03 1.59 10.47
C ILE A 177 -11.21 2.51 10.78
N THR A 178 -11.15 3.77 10.37
CA THR A 178 -12.25 4.73 10.58
C THR A 178 -13.53 4.28 9.89
N ALA A 179 -13.43 3.82 8.63
CA ALA A 179 -14.55 3.26 7.88
C ALA A 179 -15.16 2.05 8.60
N HIS A 180 -14.33 1.16 9.16
CA HIS A 180 -14.79 0.02 9.96
C HIS A 180 -15.59 0.46 11.19
N TRP A 181 -15.11 1.46 11.94
CA TRP A 181 -15.79 1.97 13.13
C TRP A 181 -17.17 2.56 12.83
N LEU A 182 -17.31 3.27 11.70
CA LEU A 182 -18.58 3.90 11.30
C LEU A 182 -19.70 2.89 11.02
N VAL A 183 -19.34 1.67 10.64
CA VAL A 183 -20.30 0.63 10.27
C VAL A 183 -20.40 -0.48 11.31
N ARG A 184 -19.75 -0.37 12.47
CA ARG A 184 -19.67 -1.43 13.50
C ARG A 184 -21.01 -1.65 14.21
#